data_AF-A0A091IFB0-F1
#
_entry.id   AF-A0A091IFB0-F1
#
_cell.length_a   1.000
_cell.length_b   1.000
_cell.length_c   1.000
_cell.angle_alpha   90.00
_cell.angle_beta   90.00
_cell.angle_gamma   90.00
#
_symmetry.space_group_name_H-M   'P 1'
#
loop_
_entity.id
_entity.type
_entity.pdbx_description
1 polymer ?
#
loop_
_entity_poly.entity_id
_entity_poly.type
_entity_poly.pdbx_seq_one_letter_code
_entity_poly.pdbx_strand_id
1 'polypeptide(L)'
;ECELTRLLQDKLQYEMRLQYMKHNFPIDYTLHVQYEEVLRPSNISRLRTGKVSEAALRYLWFHVSSQALLRIRRVLPEQHPSWNYTREL
;
A
#
# COMPACT_ATOMS: atom_id res chain seq x y z
N GLU A 1 14.16 7.10 -10.90
CA GLU A 1 13.06 7.23 -9.92
C GLU A 1 11.69 7.07 -10.56
N CYS A 2 11.33 7.86 -11.57
CA CYS A 2 9.98 7.85 -12.15
C CYS A 2 9.55 6.53 -12.82
N GLU A 3 10.47 5.76 -13.40
CA GLU A 3 10.15 4.48 -14.04
C GLU A 3 9.64 3.43 -13.04
N LEU A 4 10.29 3.31 -11.88
CA LEU A 4 9.85 2.41 -10.81
C LEU A 4 8.46 2.78 -10.29
N THR A 5 8.23 4.08 -10.07
CA THR A 5 6.90 4.56 -9.65
C THR A 5 5.85 4.38 -10.75
N ARG A 6 6.24 4.37 -12.03
CA ARG A 6 5.34 4.11 -13.15
C ARG A 6 4.90 2.64 -13.19
N LEU A 7 5.83 1.71 -12.98
CA LEU A 7 5.50 0.29 -12.83
C LEU A 7 4.51 0.07 -11.68
N LEU A 8 4.74 0.72 -10.53
CA LEU A 8 3.80 0.69 -9.41
C LEU A 8 2.47 1.34 -9.76
N GLN A 9 2.46 2.46 -10.47
CA GLN A 9 1.24 3.12 -10.92
C GLN A 9 0.39 2.20 -11.80
N ASP A 10 1.01 1.44 -12.71
CA ASP A 10 0.33 0.49 -13.58
C ASP A 10 -0.24 -0.70 -12.79
N LYS A 11 0.51 -1.22 -11.82
CA LYS A 11 0.03 -2.31 -10.95
C LYS A 11 -1.02 -1.85 -9.92
N LEU A 12 -0.98 -0.60 -9.50
CA LEU A 12 -1.90 0.00 -8.52
C LEU A 12 -3.04 0.78 -9.18
N GLN A 13 -3.32 0.55 -10.46
CA GLN A 13 -4.53 1.06 -11.11
C GLN A 13 -5.79 0.63 -10.35
N TYR A 14 -6.84 1.44 -10.49
CA TYR A 14 -8.08 1.26 -9.73
C TYR A 14 -8.68 -0.15 -9.92
N GLU A 15 -8.76 -0.63 -11.15
CA GLU A 15 -9.34 -1.93 -11.48
C GLU A 15 -8.57 -3.09 -10.83
N MET A 16 -7.24 -3.03 -10.87
CA MET A 16 -6.37 -4.01 -10.22
C MET A 16 -6.58 -4.02 -8.71
N ARG A 17 -6.62 -2.84 -8.07
CA ARG A 17 -6.90 -2.73 -6.63
C ARG A 17 -8.29 -3.25 -6.28
N LEU A 18 -9.30 -2.93 -7.08
CA LEU A 18 -10.67 -3.38 -6.85
C LEU A 18 -10.78 -4.91 -6.93
N GLN A 19 -10.20 -5.51 -7.96
CA GLN A 19 -10.23 -6.96 -8.13
C GLN A 19 -9.47 -7.67 -7.00
N TYR A 20 -8.19 -7.31 -6.80
CA TYR A 20 -7.32 -8.07 -5.91
C TYR A 20 -7.46 -7.70 -4.43
N MET A 21 -7.97 -6.52 -4.07
CA MET A 21 -8.10 -6.06 -2.67
C MET A 21 -9.55 -5.90 -2.19
N LYS A 22 -10.55 -6.11 -3.05
CA LYS A 22 -11.96 -6.12 -2.66
C LYS A 22 -12.68 -7.40 -3.09
N HIS A 23 -12.74 -7.70 -4.39
CA HIS A 23 -13.54 -8.84 -4.88
C HIS A 23 -12.99 -10.20 -4.43
N ASN A 24 -11.67 -10.32 -4.33
CA ASN A 24 -11.03 -11.54 -3.87
C ASN A 24 -11.09 -11.74 -2.35
N PHE A 25 -11.60 -10.77 -1.58
CA PHE A 25 -11.71 -10.85 -0.14
C PHE A 25 -13.18 -11.01 0.29
N PRO A 26 -13.44 -11.61 1.47
CA PRO A 26 -14.78 -11.61 2.05
C PRO A 26 -15.33 -10.20 2.23
N ILE A 27 -16.65 -10.07 2.17
CA ILE A 27 -17.36 -8.82 2.45
C ILE A 27 -17.01 -8.37 3.89
N ASP A 28 -16.71 -7.08 4.05
CA ASP A 28 -16.29 -6.45 5.31
C ASP A 28 -15.06 -7.07 5.98
N TYR A 29 -14.20 -7.71 5.19
CA TYR A 29 -12.91 -8.17 5.69
C TYR A 29 -12.01 -6.99 6.11
N THR A 30 -11.47 -7.04 7.32
CA THR A 30 -10.60 -6.00 7.88
C THR A 30 -9.32 -6.57 8.48
N LEU A 31 -8.24 -5.80 8.43
CA LEU A 31 -6.99 -6.10 9.11
C LEU A 31 -6.74 -5.12 10.25
N HIS A 32 -6.27 -5.64 11.38
CA HIS A 32 -5.86 -4.82 12.51
C HIS A 32 -4.50 -4.19 12.22
N VAL A 33 -4.46 -2.86 12.24
CA VAL A 33 -3.25 -2.06 12.03
C VAL A 33 -3.06 -1.02 13.13
N GLN A 34 -1.81 -0.65 13.37
CA GLN A 34 -1.47 0.48 14.24
C GLN A 34 -1.81 1.78 13.53
N TYR A 35 -2.08 2.83 14.30
CA TYR A 35 -2.48 4.13 13.74
C TYR A 35 -1.42 4.70 12.78
N GLU A 36 -0.14 4.53 13.10
CA GLU A 36 0.99 5.03 12.33
C GLU A 36 1.16 4.33 10.98
N GLU A 37 0.56 3.15 10.81
CA GLU A 37 0.61 2.39 9.57
C GLU A 37 -0.43 2.85 8.55
N VAL A 38 -1.30 3.79 8.94
CA VAL A 38 -2.30 4.41 8.07
C VAL A 38 -1.76 5.75 7.57
N LEU A 39 -1.10 5.73 6.43
CA LEU A 39 -0.57 6.93 5.78
C LEU A 39 -1.49 7.43 4.66
N ARG A 40 -2.14 8.57 4.89
CA ARG A 40 -3.05 9.24 3.94
C ARG A 40 -2.45 10.56 3.42
N PRO A 41 -2.97 11.13 2.32
CA PRO A 41 -2.54 12.44 1.84
C PRO A 41 -2.58 13.54 2.90
N SER A 42 -3.56 13.52 3.81
CA SER A 42 -3.64 14.47 4.93
C SER A 42 -2.44 14.40 5.88
N ASN A 43 -1.91 13.19 6.14
CA ASN A 43 -0.70 13.02 6.95
C ASN A 43 0.51 13.65 6.23
N ILE A 44 0.63 13.42 4.92
CA ILE A 44 1.70 13.98 4.09
C ILE A 44 1.62 15.51 4.08
N SER A 45 0.45 16.09 3.84
CA SER A 45 0.24 17.54 3.86
C SER A 45 0.65 18.15 5.21
N ARG A 46 0.25 17.52 6.32
CA ARG A 46 0.62 17.98 7.68
C ARG A 46 2.13 17.93 7.92
N LEU A 47 2.80 16.85 7.52
CA LEU A 47 4.25 16.72 7.67
C LEU A 47 5.03 17.69 6.78
N ARG A 48 4.53 17.96 5.57
CA ARG A 48 5.08 18.97 4.66
C ARG A 48 5.00 20.38 5.29
N THR A 49 3.87 20.73 5.92
CA THR A 49 3.74 21.98 6.70
C THR A 49 4.74 22.02 7.87
N GLY A 50 5.04 20.87 8.47
CA GLY A 50 6.09 20.68 9.48
C GLY A 50 7.53 20.74 8.95
N LYS A 51 7.74 21.17 7.70
CA LYS A 51 9.06 21.30 7.04
C LYS A 51 9.83 19.98 6.88
N VAL A 52 9.13 18.84 6.85
CA VAL A 52 9.74 17.55 6.49
C VAL A 52 10.12 17.58 5.01
N SER A 53 11.31 17.11 4.66
CA SER A 53 11.79 17.11 3.28
C SER A 53 11.02 16.11 2.40
N GLU A 54 10.89 16.41 1.10
CA GLU A 54 10.24 15.49 0.15
C GLU A 54 10.91 14.11 0.09
N ALA A 55 12.25 14.07 0.23
CA ALA A 55 12.98 12.80 0.28
C ALA A 55 12.58 11.96 1.51
N ALA A 56 12.44 12.58 2.68
CA ALA A 56 11.97 11.91 3.89
C ALA A 56 10.51 11.46 3.77
N LEU A 57 9.64 12.28 3.15
CA LEU A 57 8.25 11.92 2.89
C LEU A 57 8.13 10.72 1.94
N ARG A 58 8.93 10.68 0.87
CA ARG A 58 8.99 9.55 -0.07
C ARG A 58 9.49 8.28 0.62
N TYR A 59 10.53 8.39 1.45
CA TYR A 59 11.03 7.28 2.25
C TYR A 59 9.96 6.74 3.21
N LEU A 60 9.28 7.64 3.94
CA LEU A 60 8.18 7.29 4.84
C LEU A 60 7.05 6.57 4.09
N TRP A 61 6.64 7.10 2.93
CA TRP A 61 5.63 6.48 2.09
C TRP A 61 6.02 5.07 1.67
N PHE A 62 7.26 4.88 1.20
CA PHE A 62 7.76 3.56 0.81
C PHE A 62 7.75 2.61 2.00
N HIS A 63 8.32 3.03 3.14
CA HIS A 63 8.41 2.20 4.34
C HIS A 63 7.03 1.74 4.84
N VAL A 64 6.08 2.68 5.01
CA VAL A 64 4.73 2.34 5.48
C VAL A 64 3.99 1.46 4.48
N SER A 65 4.13 1.73 3.18
CA SER A 65 3.48 0.92 2.13
C SER A 65 4.03 -0.51 2.10
N SER A 66 5.34 -0.70 2.26
CA SER A 66 5.96 -2.02 2.37
C SER A 66 5.46 -2.78 3.60
N GLN A 67 5.35 -2.12 4.75
CA GLN A 67 4.79 -2.75 5.96
C GLN A 67 3.32 -3.16 5.78
N ALA A 68 2.51 -2.29 5.16
CA ALA A 68 1.12 -2.61 4.85
C ALA A 68 1.01 -3.85 3.93
N LEU A 69 1.85 -3.93 2.89
CA LEU A 69 1.88 -5.09 1.99
C LEU A 69 2.29 -6.36 2.71
N LEU A 70 3.31 -6.30 3.58
CA LEU A 70 3.74 -7.44 4.39
C LEU A 70 2.62 -7.94 5.31
N ARG A 71 1.82 -7.04 5.90
CA ARG A 71 0.67 -7.42 6.73
C ARG A 71 -0.43 -8.11 5.92
N ILE A 72 -0.74 -7.60 4.74
CA ILE A 72 -1.68 -8.26 3.82
C ILE A 72 -1.16 -9.66 3.49
N ARG A 73 0.12 -9.79 3.12
CA ARG A 73 0.70 -11.09 2.77
C ARG A 73 0.73 -12.10 3.92
N ARG A 74 0.84 -11.66 5.17
CA ARG A 74 0.80 -12.56 6.34
C ARG A 74 -0.52 -13.29 6.51
N VAL A 75 -1.62 -12.73 6.00
CA VAL A 75 -2.95 -13.35 6.08
C VAL A 75 -3.35 -14.05 4.78
N LEU A 76 -2.54 -13.92 3.72
CA LEU A 76 -2.83 -14.50 2.42
C LEU A 76 -2.08 -15.85 2.28
N PRO A 77 -2.79 -16.98 2.11
CA PRO A 77 -2.15 -18.23 1.71
C PRO A 77 -1.66 -18.13 0.25
N GLU A 78 -0.68 -18.95 -0.11
CA GLU A 78 -0.10 -18.93 -1.47
C GLU A 78 -1.11 -19.22 -2.58
N GLN A 79 -2.15 -19.99 -2.25
CA GLN A 79 -3.24 -20.34 -3.17
C GLN A 79 -4.26 -19.21 -3.38
N HIS A 80 -4.17 -18.13 -2.59
CA HIS A 80 -5.11 -17.02 -2.70
C HIS A 80 -4.95 -16.31 -4.06
N PRO A 81 -6.02 -15.95 -4.77
CA PRO A 81 -5.94 -15.32 -6.09
C PRO A 81 -5.18 -13.98 -6.09
N SER A 82 -5.12 -13.29 -4.95
CA SER A 82 -4.32 -12.06 -4.79
C SER A 82 -2.86 -12.28 -4.42
N TRP A 83 -2.40 -13.52 -4.18
CA TRP A 83 -1.03 -13.81 -3.75
C TRP A 83 0.01 -13.29 -4.74
N ASN A 84 -0.11 -13.68 -6.01
CA ASN A 84 0.84 -13.26 -7.05
C ASN A 84 0.83 -11.74 -7.24
N TYR A 85 -0.35 -11.11 -7.24
CA TYR A 85 -0.48 -9.65 -7.29
C TYR A 85 0.27 -8.97 -6.15
N THR A 86 0.10 -9.43 -4.90
CA THR A 86 0.81 -8.87 -3.75
C THR A 86 2.30 -9.20 -3.69
N ARG A 87 2.76 -10.24 -4.40
CA ARG A 87 4.17 -10.61 -4.49
C ARG A 87 4.94 -9.74 -5.49
N GLU A 88 4.26 -9.26 -6.51
CA GLU A 88 4.83 -8.40 -7.58
C GLU A 88 4.90 -6.92 -7.20
N LEU A 89 4.13 -6.50 -6.18
CA LEU A 89 4.20 -5.18 -5.57
C LEU A 89 5.39 -5.05 -4.62
#